data_AF-A0A9D6H808-F1
#
_entry.id   AF-A0A9D6H808-F1
#
_cell.length_a   1.000
_cell.length_b   1.000
_cell.length_c   1.000
_cell.angle_alpha   90.00
_cell.angle_beta   90.00
_cell.angle_gamma   90.00
#
_symmetry.space_group_name_H-M   'P 1'
#
loop_
_entity.id
_entity.type
_entity.pdbx_description
1 polymer ?
#
loop_
_entity_poly.entity_id
_entity_poly.type
_entity_poly.pdbx_seq_one_letter_code
_entity_poly.pdbx_strand_id
1 'polypeptide(L)'
;MNMTAQSKKRNTRQKPKPLTPDEIGMIFEKKRSERRAAIEALVAKAKEEGRPSERIVAAIVYDSEHAPWTTNRKQLSEIGIEVPPPEALSDEDISVALKMLIDGLALLGIFLSQTDHLGDRDLYTQLATRVILEQVRDIPPNQDMSEFIDMSAVRPSGCVDGDGDDTDDAPLKDFPKVSDRDATLPRPDRGAMAAA
;
A
#
# COMPACT_ATOMS: atom_id res chain seq x y z
N MET A 1 27.48 -22.24 -53.57
CA MET A 1 27.51 -20.94 -52.87
C MET A 1 26.21 -20.84 -52.08
N ASN A 2 26.25 -21.13 -50.78
CA ASN A 2 25.08 -21.12 -49.91
C ASN A 2 24.84 -19.69 -49.39
N MET A 3 23.65 -19.15 -49.64
CA MET A 3 23.19 -17.92 -49.02
C MET A 3 22.58 -18.21 -47.64
N THR A 4 23.04 -17.42 -46.69
CA THR A 4 22.83 -17.51 -45.25
C THR A 4 21.40 -17.13 -44.85
N ALA A 5 20.65 -18.07 -44.29
CA ALA A 5 19.41 -17.79 -43.58
C ALA A 5 19.73 -17.22 -42.18
N GLN A 6 19.52 -15.92 -41.98
CA GLN A 6 19.55 -15.31 -40.65
C GLN A 6 18.25 -15.64 -39.91
N SER A 7 18.37 -16.50 -38.90
CA SER A 7 17.30 -16.80 -37.96
C SER A 7 17.07 -15.63 -36.99
N LYS A 8 15.93 -14.94 -37.14
CA LYS A 8 15.39 -13.99 -36.15
C LYS A 8 15.03 -14.76 -34.88
N LYS A 9 15.91 -14.78 -33.89
CA LYS A 9 15.58 -15.23 -32.53
C LYS A 9 14.58 -14.22 -31.92
N ARG A 10 13.30 -14.61 -31.86
CA ARG A 10 12.28 -13.90 -31.07
C ARG A 10 12.70 -13.96 -29.60
N ASN A 11 13.00 -12.82 -29.01
CA ASN A 11 13.28 -12.69 -27.58
C ASN A 11 11.97 -12.81 -26.81
N THR A 12 11.57 -14.02 -26.46
CA THR A 12 10.45 -14.27 -25.55
C THR A 12 10.89 -13.85 -24.15
N ARG A 13 10.55 -12.63 -23.71
CA ARG A 13 10.58 -12.27 -22.29
C ARG A 13 9.66 -13.23 -21.55
N GLN A 14 10.24 -14.27 -20.94
CA GLN A 14 9.53 -15.14 -20.02
C GLN A 14 9.01 -14.26 -18.89
N LYS A 15 7.69 -14.25 -18.66
CA LYS A 15 7.11 -13.58 -17.50
C LYS A 15 7.77 -14.19 -16.25
N PRO A 16 8.28 -13.37 -15.31
CA PRO A 16 8.93 -13.90 -14.11
C PRO A 16 7.96 -14.83 -13.39
N LYS A 17 8.47 -15.98 -12.95
CA LYS A 17 7.70 -16.94 -12.14
C LYS A 17 7.34 -16.25 -10.81
N PRO A 18 6.10 -16.37 -10.32
CA PRO A 18 5.75 -15.88 -8.99
C PRO A 18 6.67 -16.50 -7.94
N LEU A 19 7.16 -15.69 -7.01
CA LEU A 19 7.98 -16.18 -5.90
C LEU A 19 7.13 -17.00 -4.95
N THR A 20 7.76 -18.02 -4.37
CA THR A 20 7.18 -18.83 -3.29
C THR A 20 7.17 -18.06 -1.97
N PRO A 21 6.30 -18.42 -1.00
CA PRO A 21 6.30 -17.80 0.32
C PRO A 21 7.66 -17.83 1.02
N ASP A 22 8.43 -18.91 0.86
CA ASP A 22 9.76 -19.05 1.45
C ASP A 22 10.77 -18.07 0.81
N GLU A 23 10.72 -17.90 -0.51
CA GLU A 23 11.56 -16.92 -1.22
C GLU A 23 11.25 -15.48 -0.80
N ILE A 24 9.97 -15.14 -0.64
CA ILE A 24 9.54 -13.85 -0.11
C ILE A 24 10.03 -13.68 1.33
N GLY A 25 9.89 -14.72 2.15
CA GLY A 25 10.38 -14.74 3.53
C GLY A 25 11.88 -14.48 3.65
N MET A 26 12.69 -15.03 2.73
CA MET A 26 14.13 -14.78 2.67
C MET A 26 14.46 -13.32 2.34
N ILE A 27 13.72 -12.70 1.42
CA ILE A 27 13.88 -11.27 1.08
C ILE A 27 13.63 -10.42 2.32
N PHE A 28 12.51 -10.66 3.02
CA PHE A 28 12.18 -9.90 4.21
C PHE A 28 13.15 -10.15 5.37
N GLU A 29 13.65 -11.38 5.55
CA GLU A 29 14.62 -11.65 6.60
C GLU A 29 15.95 -10.96 6.36
N LYS A 30 16.40 -10.89 5.10
CA LYS A 30 17.59 -10.12 4.74
C LYS A 30 17.44 -8.66 5.16
N LYS A 31 16.33 -8.00 4.76
CA LYS A 31 16.04 -6.61 5.14
C LYS A 31 15.92 -6.43 6.66
N ARG A 32 15.28 -7.37 7.37
CA ARG A 32 15.18 -7.34 8.84
C ARG A 32 16.54 -7.45 9.50
N SER A 33 17.42 -8.29 8.99
CA SER A 33 18.79 -8.46 9.50
C SER A 33 19.61 -7.18 9.34
N GLU A 34 19.55 -6.56 8.15
CA GLU A 34 20.23 -5.29 7.87
C GLU A 34 19.71 -4.17 8.79
N ARG A 35 18.39 -4.04 8.92
CA ARG A 35 17.74 -3.12 9.85
C ARG A 35 18.17 -3.36 11.30
N ARG A 36 18.21 -4.62 11.75
CA ARG A 36 18.61 -5.01 13.11
C ARG A 36 20.03 -4.55 13.42
N ALA A 37 20.97 -4.81 12.51
CA ALA A 37 22.36 -4.41 12.67
C ALA A 37 22.52 -2.88 12.73
N ALA A 38 21.80 -2.13 11.89
CA ALA A 38 21.84 -0.68 11.89
C ALA A 38 21.28 -0.07 13.18
N ILE A 39 20.17 -0.62 13.70
CA ILE A 39 19.59 -0.20 14.99
C ILE A 39 20.56 -0.46 16.13
N GLU A 40 21.25 -1.61 16.14
CA GLU A 40 22.24 -1.94 17.16
C GLU A 40 23.44 -0.98 17.13
N ALA A 41 23.88 -0.55 15.95
CA ALA A 41 24.90 0.48 15.81
C ALA A 41 24.44 1.84 16.37
N LEU A 42 23.18 2.23 16.12
CA LEU A 42 22.60 3.45 16.68
C LEU A 42 22.50 3.41 18.22
N VAL A 43 22.12 2.26 18.78
CA VAL A 43 22.09 2.05 20.23
C VAL A 43 23.48 2.18 20.84
N ALA A 44 24.49 1.55 20.23
CA ALA A 44 25.87 1.63 20.69
C ALA A 44 26.39 3.07 20.67
N LYS A 45 26.17 3.79 19.57
CA LYS A 45 26.55 5.20 19.42
C LYS A 45 25.84 6.08 20.46
N ALA A 46 24.53 5.91 20.66
CA ALA A 46 23.80 6.69 21.65
C ALA A 46 24.34 6.46 23.08
N LYS A 47 24.72 5.23 23.41
CA LYS A 47 25.33 4.88 24.69
C LYS A 47 26.70 5.56 24.89
N GLU A 48 27.54 5.59 23.86
CA GLU A 48 28.84 6.28 23.89
C GLU A 48 28.68 7.79 24.08
N GLU A 49 27.64 8.38 23.49
CA GLU A 49 27.31 9.81 23.58
C GLU A 49 26.55 10.18 24.87
N GLY A 50 26.22 9.22 25.74
CA GLY A 50 25.43 9.45 26.95
C GLY A 50 23.97 9.84 26.68
N ARG A 51 23.43 9.51 25.50
CA ARG A 51 22.04 9.75 25.09
C ARG A 51 21.14 8.55 25.42
N PRO A 52 19.81 8.69 25.38
CA PRO A 52 18.89 7.56 25.50
C PRO A 52 19.24 6.46 24.48
N SER A 53 19.46 5.24 24.98
CA SER A 53 19.96 4.10 24.20
C SER A 53 18.93 2.97 24.11
N GLU A 54 17.65 3.27 24.34
CA GLU A 54 16.57 2.31 24.21
C GLU A 54 16.41 1.90 22.75
N ARG A 55 16.31 0.58 22.53
CA ARG A 55 16.20 0.01 21.18
C ARG A 55 15.01 0.57 20.39
N ILE A 56 13.89 0.87 21.06
CA ILE A 56 12.70 1.43 20.42
C ILE A 56 12.96 2.84 19.86
N VAL A 57 13.72 3.67 20.59
CA VAL A 57 14.09 5.02 20.13
C VAL A 57 15.01 4.92 18.92
N ALA A 58 16.02 4.05 18.98
CA ALA A 58 16.91 3.81 17.85
C ALA A 58 16.17 3.24 16.62
N ALA A 59 15.17 2.39 16.83
CA ALA A 59 14.32 1.85 15.77
C ALA A 59 13.52 2.95 15.06
N ILE A 60 12.90 3.86 15.81
CA ILE A 60 12.16 5.01 15.26
C ILE A 60 13.11 5.89 14.44
N VAL A 61 14.28 6.25 14.99
CA VAL A 61 15.28 7.07 14.29
C VAL A 61 15.79 6.39 13.02
N TYR A 62 16.04 5.08 13.07
CA TYR A 62 16.44 4.35 11.86
C TYR A 62 15.34 4.42 10.81
N ASP A 63 14.10 4.06 11.17
CA ASP A 63 12.98 3.96 10.24
C ASP A 63 12.64 5.32 9.61
N SER A 64 12.67 6.41 10.40
CA SER A 64 12.30 7.74 9.92
C SER A 64 13.42 8.45 9.15
N GLU A 65 14.68 8.27 9.52
CA GLU A 65 15.80 9.05 8.99
C GLU A 65 16.74 8.24 8.08
N HIS A 66 16.99 6.98 8.41
CA HIS A 66 18.09 6.19 7.82
C HIS A 66 17.64 5.09 6.86
N ALA A 67 16.43 4.56 7.02
CA ALA A 67 15.92 3.50 6.16
C ALA A 67 15.94 3.95 4.69
N PRO A 68 16.38 3.11 3.74
CA PRO A 68 16.46 3.48 2.33
C PRO A 68 15.10 3.97 1.79
N TRP A 69 15.12 4.89 0.84
CA TRP A 69 13.91 5.28 0.11
C TRP A 69 13.59 4.26 -0.99
N THR A 70 12.30 3.95 -1.15
CA THR A 70 11.77 3.10 -2.22
C THR A 70 10.37 3.57 -2.62
N THR A 71 9.63 2.73 -3.32
CA THR A 71 8.21 2.88 -3.66
C THR A 71 7.54 1.51 -3.47
N ASN A 72 6.25 1.46 -3.15
CA ASN A 72 5.58 0.15 -3.03
C ASN A 72 5.62 -0.63 -4.36
N ARG A 73 5.63 0.04 -5.53
CA ARG A 73 5.85 -0.63 -6.83
C ARG A 73 7.13 -1.45 -6.89
N LYS A 74 8.24 -0.88 -6.41
CA LYS A 74 9.53 -1.58 -6.36
C LYS A 74 9.49 -2.74 -5.37
N GLN A 75 8.93 -2.52 -4.18
CA GLN A 75 8.78 -3.57 -3.16
C GLN A 75 7.90 -4.73 -3.67
N LEU A 76 6.83 -4.44 -4.39
CA LEU A 76 5.97 -5.45 -5.04
C LEU A 76 6.75 -6.24 -6.10
N SER A 77 7.52 -5.57 -6.96
CA SER A 77 8.34 -6.24 -7.98
C SER A 77 9.44 -7.12 -7.33
N GLU A 78 10.03 -6.69 -6.22
CA GLU A 78 10.99 -7.50 -5.45
C GLU A 78 10.39 -8.82 -4.96
N ILE A 79 9.10 -8.83 -4.59
CA ILE A 79 8.38 -10.05 -4.20
C ILE A 79 7.71 -10.77 -5.39
N GLY A 80 8.02 -10.37 -6.62
CA GLY A 80 7.55 -11.02 -7.85
C GLY A 80 6.16 -10.59 -8.31
N ILE A 81 5.63 -9.48 -7.80
CA ILE A 81 4.32 -8.94 -8.17
C ILE A 81 4.51 -7.79 -9.16
N GLU A 82 4.17 -8.06 -10.41
CA GLU A 82 4.16 -7.06 -11.48
C GLU A 82 2.80 -6.36 -11.55
N VAL A 83 2.84 -5.02 -11.61
CA VAL A 83 1.64 -4.19 -11.70
C VAL A 83 1.59 -3.58 -13.11
N PRO A 84 0.85 -4.19 -14.06
CA PRO A 84 0.72 -3.64 -15.40
C PRO A 84 0.05 -2.26 -15.38
N PRO A 85 0.23 -1.45 -16.43
CA PRO A 85 -0.47 -0.18 -16.51
C PRO A 85 -1.97 -0.41 -16.82
N PRO A 86 -2.89 0.43 -16.31
CA PRO A 86 -4.34 0.21 -16.43
C PRO A 86 -4.85 0.08 -17.86
N GLU A 87 -4.26 0.81 -18.81
CA GLU A 87 -4.61 0.77 -20.23
C GLU A 87 -4.27 -0.55 -20.93
N ALA A 88 -3.43 -1.38 -20.30
CA ALA A 88 -3.09 -2.71 -20.80
C ALA A 88 -4.07 -3.80 -20.33
N LEU A 89 -5.03 -3.47 -19.47
CA LEU A 89 -6.01 -4.41 -18.91
C LEU A 89 -7.41 -4.17 -19.48
N SER A 90 -8.10 -5.25 -19.80
CA SER A 90 -9.54 -5.20 -20.08
C SER A 90 -10.34 -5.03 -18.79
N ASP A 91 -11.64 -4.73 -18.92
CA ASP A 91 -12.52 -4.64 -17.74
C ASP A 91 -12.62 -5.97 -16.99
N GLU A 92 -12.56 -7.11 -17.70
CA GLU A 92 -12.59 -8.44 -17.12
C GLU A 92 -11.31 -8.79 -16.34
N ASP A 93 -10.15 -8.32 -16.82
CA ASP A 93 -8.86 -8.60 -16.20
C ASP A 93 -8.55 -7.67 -15.00
N ILE A 94 -9.22 -6.51 -14.92
CA ILE A 94 -8.97 -5.50 -13.87
C ILE A 94 -9.22 -6.05 -12.47
N SER A 95 -10.32 -6.76 -12.23
CA SER A 95 -10.62 -7.29 -10.89
C SER A 95 -9.58 -8.31 -10.42
N VAL A 96 -9.06 -9.12 -11.35
CA VAL A 96 -8.00 -10.08 -11.05
C VAL A 96 -6.69 -9.36 -10.71
N ALA A 97 -6.31 -8.36 -11.53
CA ALA A 97 -5.11 -7.56 -11.30
C ALA A 97 -5.19 -6.75 -10.00
N LEU A 98 -6.35 -6.18 -9.69
CA LEU A 98 -6.62 -5.48 -8.45
C LEU A 98 -6.50 -6.38 -7.24
N LYS A 99 -7.09 -7.58 -7.29
CA LYS A 99 -6.93 -8.56 -6.21
C LYS A 99 -5.47 -8.92 -5.98
N MET A 100 -4.71 -9.20 -7.05
CA MET A 100 -3.27 -9.49 -6.94
C MET A 100 -2.48 -8.33 -6.32
N LEU A 101 -2.83 -7.10 -6.67
CA LEU A 101 -2.22 -5.90 -6.11
C LEU A 101 -2.53 -5.76 -4.61
N ILE A 102 -3.79 -5.94 -4.21
CA ILE A 102 -4.21 -5.88 -2.80
C ILE A 102 -3.53 -6.97 -1.97
N ASP A 103 -3.52 -8.22 -2.47
CA ASP A 103 -2.83 -9.33 -1.80
C ASP A 103 -1.32 -9.04 -1.67
N GLY A 104 -0.72 -8.43 -2.70
CA GLY A 104 0.68 -8.02 -2.68
C GLY A 104 0.99 -6.93 -1.66
N LEU A 105 0.14 -5.91 -1.55
CA LEU A 105 0.27 -4.87 -0.53
C LEU A 105 0.11 -5.47 0.87
N ALA A 106 -0.81 -6.43 1.06
CA ALA A 106 -0.98 -7.12 2.33
C ALA A 106 0.27 -7.93 2.72
N LEU A 107 0.99 -8.54 1.76
CA LEU A 107 2.29 -9.18 2.03
C LEU A 107 3.35 -8.19 2.51
N LEU A 108 3.26 -6.92 2.10
CA LEU A 108 4.10 -5.82 2.57
C LEU A 108 3.60 -5.21 3.90
N GLY A 109 2.50 -5.70 4.46
CA GLY A 109 1.89 -5.15 5.68
C GLY A 109 1.12 -3.84 5.45
N ILE A 110 0.70 -3.59 4.20
CA ILE A 110 0.01 -2.37 3.77
C ILE A 110 -1.45 -2.72 3.44
N PHE A 111 -2.38 -1.97 4.00
CA PHE A 111 -3.81 -2.16 3.84
C PHE A 111 -4.47 -0.90 3.30
N LEU A 112 -5.58 -1.06 2.60
CA LEU A 112 -6.37 0.04 2.07
C LEU A 112 -7.56 0.32 2.98
N SER A 113 -7.95 1.58 3.08
CA SER A 113 -9.13 2.01 3.82
C SER A 113 -9.98 2.98 2.98
N GLN A 114 -11.27 3.07 3.30
CA GLN A 114 -12.24 3.93 2.61
C GLN A 114 -12.36 3.65 1.10
N THR A 115 -12.36 2.40 0.65
CA THR A 115 -12.39 2.05 -0.77
C THR A 115 -13.79 1.98 -1.40
N ASP A 116 -14.86 1.94 -0.59
CA ASP A 116 -16.23 1.60 -1.03
C ASP A 116 -16.82 2.55 -2.09
N HIS A 117 -16.24 3.73 -2.25
CA HIS A 117 -16.66 4.73 -3.24
C HIS A 117 -15.98 4.58 -4.61
N LEU A 118 -15.04 3.64 -4.76
CA LEU A 118 -14.29 3.39 -5.99
C LEU A 118 -14.67 2.02 -6.56
N GLY A 119 -14.97 1.98 -7.85
CA GLY A 119 -15.05 0.72 -8.59
C GLY A 119 -13.66 0.14 -8.85
N ASP A 120 -13.59 -1.15 -9.20
CA ASP A 120 -12.31 -1.85 -9.39
C ASP A 120 -11.36 -1.14 -10.37
N ARG A 121 -11.89 -0.62 -11.48
CA ARG A 121 -11.10 0.12 -12.49
C ARG A 121 -10.53 1.41 -11.92
N ASP A 122 -11.31 2.18 -11.17
CA ASP A 122 -10.87 3.43 -10.58
C ASP A 122 -9.83 3.17 -9.48
N LEU A 123 -10.11 2.22 -8.58
CA LEU A 123 -9.21 1.84 -7.51
C LEU A 123 -7.87 1.34 -8.08
N TYR A 124 -7.92 0.42 -9.05
CA TYR A 124 -6.71 -0.08 -9.70
C TYR A 124 -5.89 1.02 -10.36
N THR A 125 -6.56 1.92 -11.10
CA THR A 125 -5.90 3.02 -11.81
C THR A 125 -5.19 3.94 -10.83
N GLN A 126 -5.84 4.31 -9.74
CA GLN A 126 -5.28 5.21 -8.73
C GLN A 126 -4.10 4.56 -8.02
N LEU A 127 -4.23 3.28 -7.64
CA LEU A 127 -3.12 2.54 -7.05
C LEU A 127 -1.94 2.48 -8.01
N ALA A 128 -2.14 2.02 -9.24
CA ALA A 128 -1.08 1.73 -10.20
C ALA A 128 -0.34 2.99 -10.72
N THR A 129 -1.04 4.11 -10.85
CA THR A 129 -0.50 5.33 -11.49
C THR A 129 -0.06 6.41 -10.52
N ARG A 130 -0.46 6.31 -9.25
CA ARG A 130 -0.15 7.31 -8.24
C ARG A 130 0.35 6.69 -6.95
N VAL A 131 -0.53 6.01 -6.21
CA VAL A 131 -0.28 5.63 -4.81
C VAL A 131 1.00 4.79 -4.67
N ILE A 132 1.15 3.72 -5.44
CA ILE A 132 2.31 2.82 -5.28
C ILE A 132 3.61 3.39 -5.87
N LEU A 133 3.55 4.56 -6.52
CA LEU A 133 4.70 5.30 -7.02
C LEU A 133 5.23 6.32 -6.00
N GLU A 134 4.47 6.60 -4.93
CA GLU A 134 4.90 7.51 -3.88
C GLU A 134 6.14 6.97 -3.16
N GLN A 135 7.00 7.90 -2.70
CA GLN A 135 8.22 7.55 -2.00
C GLN A 135 7.91 7.14 -0.57
N VAL A 136 8.38 5.96 -0.19
CA VAL A 136 8.22 5.40 1.16
C VAL A 136 9.56 4.88 1.67
N ARG A 137 9.66 4.69 2.99
CA ARG A 137 10.83 4.04 3.60
C ARG A 137 10.76 2.53 3.36
N ASP A 138 11.89 1.93 3.00
CA ASP A 138 11.98 0.50 2.74
C ASP A 138 12.14 -0.29 4.05
N ILE A 139 11.03 -0.39 4.78
CA ILE A 139 10.96 -1.09 6.06
C ILE A 139 10.32 -2.45 5.81
N PRO A 140 10.96 -3.57 6.21
CA PRO A 140 10.36 -4.89 6.03
C PRO A 140 9.09 -5.03 6.89
N PRO A 141 8.07 -5.77 6.41
CA PRO A 141 6.84 -5.97 7.16
C PRO A 141 7.14 -6.62 8.52
N ASN A 142 6.40 -6.16 9.53
CA ASN A 142 6.43 -6.70 10.88
C ASN A 142 4.99 -6.95 11.37
N GLN A 143 4.83 -7.83 12.36
CA GLN A 143 3.49 -8.23 12.84
C GLN A 143 2.82 -7.20 13.73
N ASP A 144 3.59 -6.25 14.27
CA ASP A 144 3.14 -5.29 15.29
C ASP A 144 2.78 -3.93 14.70
N MET A 145 3.07 -3.69 13.42
CA MET A 145 2.91 -2.44 12.71
C MET A 145 2.45 -2.73 11.30
N SER A 146 1.31 -2.16 10.95
CA SER A 146 0.77 -2.18 9.59
C SER A 146 0.51 -0.76 9.13
N GLU A 147 0.68 -0.54 7.83
CA GLU A 147 0.38 0.73 7.20
C GLU A 147 -1.04 0.70 6.63
N PHE A 148 -1.75 1.82 6.75
CA PHE A 148 -3.06 2.00 6.17
C PHE A 148 -3.04 3.21 5.24
N ILE A 149 -3.40 2.97 3.98
CA ILE A 149 -3.56 4.02 2.98
C ILE A 149 -5.04 4.41 2.97
N ASP A 150 -5.31 5.69 3.23
CA ASP A 150 -6.66 6.25 3.13
C ASP A 150 -6.97 6.66 1.70
N MET A 151 -7.99 6.03 1.12
CA MET A 151 -8.44 6.31 -0.25
C MET A 151 -9.53 7.40 -0.29
N SER A 152 -9.95 7.98 0.83
CA SER A 152 -11.05 8.96 0.90
C SER A 152 -10.83 10.25 0.08
N ALA A 153 -9.57 10.67 -0.06
CA ALA A 153 -9.20 11.85 -0.85
C ALA A 153 -9.17 11.57 -2.37
N VAL A 154 -9.26 10.29 -2.76
CA VAL A 154 -9.20 9.87 -4.15
C VAL A 154 -10.59 9.95 -4.76
N ARG A 155 -10.70 10.53 -5.96
CA ARG A 155 -11.97 10.58 -6.67
C ARG A 155 -11.97 9.62 -7.87
N PRO A 156 -13.15 9.10 -8.28
CA PRO A 156 -13.28 8.25 -9.47
C PRO A 156 -12.76 8.95 -10.73
N SER A 157 -12.23 8.18 -11.69
CA SER A 157 -11.73 8.76 -12.93
C SER A 157 -12.88 9.41 -13.72
N GLY A 158 -12.73 10.68 -14.09
CA GLY A 158 -13.74 11.43 -14.85
C GLY A 158 -14.58 12.44 -14.06
N CYS A 159 -14.39 12.56 -12.74
CA CYS A 159 -14.79 13.78 -12.06
C CYS A 159 -13.80 14.89 -12.45
N VAL A 160 -14.31 15.96 -13.05
CA VAL A 160 -13.51 17.16 -13.33
C VAL A 160 -13.10 17.73 -11.99
N ASP A 161 -11.81 17.95 -11.78
CA ASP A 161 -11.34 18.87 -10.75
C ASP A 161 -11.96 20.22 -11.11
N GLY A 162 -13.04 20.60 -10.43
CA GLY A 162 -13.48 21.97 -10.45
C GLY A 162 -12.33 22.77 -9.88
N ASP A 163 -11.69 23.59 -10.72
CA ASP A 163 -10.75 24.62 -10.28
C ASP A 163 -11.35 25.27 -9.03
N GLY A 164 -10.69 25.04 -7.89
CA GLY A 164 -11.16 25.47 -6.58
C GLY A 164 -11.20 26.98 -6.52
N ASP A 165 -12.35 27.55 -6.89
CA ASP A 165 -12.84 28.75 -6.25
C ASP A 165 -13.37 28.30 -4.89
N ASP A 166 -12.62 28.64 -3.84
CA ASP A 166 -12.97 28.46 -2.43
C ASP A 166 -14.23 29.28 -2.09
N THR A 167 -15.38 28.86 -2.61
CA THR A 167 -16.68 29.26 -2.07
C THR A 167 -17.23 28.09 -1.25
N ASP A 168 -16.77 28.05 0.01
CA ASP A 168 -17.39 27.34 1.12
C ASP A 168 -18.83 27.84 1.31
N ASP A 169 -19.80 27.33 0.53
CA ASP A 169 -21.23 27.34 0.89
C ASP A 169 -22.15 26.57 -0.09
N ALA A 170 -21.64 25.52 -0.75
CA ALA A 170 -22.51 24.63 -1.51
C ALA A 170 -23.13 23.57 -0.57
N PRO A 171 -24.47 23.48 -0.44
CA PRO A 171 -25.10 22.46 0.38
C PRO A 171 -24.69 21.08 -0.12
N LEU A 172 -24.19 20.25 0.81
CA LEU A 172 -23.85 18.85 0.57
C LEU A 172 -25.00 18.18 -0.20
N LYS A 173 -24.72 17.68 -1.40
CA LYS A 173 -25.68 16.90 -2.18
C LYS A 173 -26.10 15.70 -1.32
N ASP A 174 -27.41 15.56 -1.10
CA ASP A 174 -28.00 14.41 -0.40
C ASP A 174 -27.62 13.13 -1.15
N PHE A 175 -26.60 12.44 -0.65
CA PHE A 175 -26.34 11.07 -1.08
C PHE A 175 -27.40 10.17 -0.43
N PRO A 176 -28.04 9.25 -1.18
CA PRO A 176 -28.98 8.32 -0.60
C PRO A 176 -28.26 7.49 0.47
N LYS A 177 -28.78 7.56 1.71
CA LYS A 177 -28.23 6.87 2.88
C LYS A 177 -28.36 5.36 2.64
N VAL A 178 -27.26 4.69 2.28
CA VAL A 178 -27.28 3.28 1.81
C VAL A 178 -27.52 2.28 2.95
N SER A 179 -27.34 2.65 4.23
CA SER A 179 -27.84 1.87 5.36
C SER A 179 -27.77 2.65 6.66
N ASP A 180 -28.79 2.52 7.51
CA ASP A 180 -28.74 2.97 8.90
C ASP A 180 -28.17 1.83 9.75
N ARG A 181 -26.83 1.78 9.86
CA ARG A 181 -26.08 0.74 10.58
C ARG A 181 -26.52 0.62 12.04
N ASP A 182 -27.07 1.69 12.61
CA ASP A 182 -27.46 1.76 14.01
C ASP A 182 -28.91 1.31 14.24
N ALA A 183 -29.65 0.94 13.18
CA ALA A 183 -31.02 0.45 13.27
C ALA A 183 -31.15 -0.88 14.05
N THR A 184 -30.10 -1.69 14.07
CA THR A 184 -30.08 -3.00 14.74
C THR A 184 -29.46 -2.96 16.14
N LEU A 185 -28.95 -1.81 16.57
CA LEU A 185 -28.34 -1.69 17.89
C LEU A 185 -29.45 -1.64 18.96
N PRO A 186 -29.35 -2.44 20.04
CA PRO A 186 -30.27 -2.36 21.16
C PRO A 186 -30.17 -0.97 21.79
N ARG A 187 -31.26 -0.21 21.73
CA ARG A 187 -31.33 1.11 22.36
C ARG A 187 -31.54 0.93 23.86
N PRO A 188 -30.75 1.59 24.71
CA PRO A 188 -30.97 1.55 26.15
C PRO A 188 -32.38 2.11 26.45
N ASP A 189 -33.11 1.39 27.30
CA ASP A 189 -34.44 1.80 27.73
C ASP A 189 -34.31 3.10 28.55
N ARG A 190 -34.82 4.21 27.99
CA ARG A 190 -34.75 5.54 28.63
C ARG A 190 -35.69 5.63 29.85
N GLY A 191 -36.48 4.59 30.15
CA GLY A 191 -37.43 4.56 31.26
C GLY A 191 -36.84 4.31 32.67
N ALA A 192 -35.57 3.95 32.81
CA ALA A 192 -35.01 3.51 34.11
C ALA A 192 -34.16 4.56 34.86
N MET A 193 -34.02 5.80 34.36
CA MET A 193 -33.14 6.84 34.95
C MET A 193 -33.92 8.00 35.60
N ALA A 194 -35.17 7.77 36.04
CA ALA A 194 -36.01 8.80 36.67
C ALA A 194 -36.51 8.40 38.08
N ALA A 195 -35.68 7.69 38.86
CA ALA A 195 -35.92 7.49 40.29
C ALA A 195 -34.59 7.41 41.05
N ALA A 196 -34.01 8.58 41.33
CA ALA A 196 -33.06 8.81 42.42
C ALA A 196 -33.30 10.21 42.97
#